data_AF-A0A7I9WYH2-F1
#
_entry.id   AF-A0A7I9WYH2-F1
#
_cell.length_a   1.000
_cell.length_b   1.000
_cell.length_c   1.000
_cell.angle_alpha   90.00
_cell.angle_beta   90.00
_cell.angle_gamma   90.00
#
_symmetry.space_group_name_H-M   'P 1'
#
loop_
_entity.id
_entity.type
_entity.pdbx_description
1 polymer ?
#
loop_
_entity_poly.entity_id
_entity_poly.type
_entity_poly.pdbx_seq_one_letter_code
_entity_poly.pdbx_strand_id
1 'polypeptide(L)'
;MKNYQLLVTAQTDAERRAAIETTPARKLREIRMALTLDKTFTKPEILTRYLNLVSFGNNAFGIQDAAQTYFGIDAAALNWQQAALLAGLVQSTSTLNPYTNPEGALARRNVVLDTMIENVPEHADALRAAKAEPLGILLTRSCRGAASPPVTAGSSATTCRSTWRGRASPRNSWPRVGI
;
A
#
# COMPACT_ATOMS: atom_id res chain seq x y z
N MET A 1 16.19 -4.67 3.39
CA MET A 1 17.41 -5.24 2.75
C MET A 1 17.65 -4.52 1.43
N LYS A 2 18.81 -3.87 1.24
CA LYS A 2 19.06 -2.93 0.12
C LYS A 2 19.73 -3.56 -1.13
N ASN A 3 19.73 -4.89 -1.24
CA ASN A 3 20.07 -5.61 -2.47
C ASN A 3 19.52 -7.04 -2.42
N TYR A 4 18.26 -7.23 -2.83
CA TYR A 4 17.58 -8.53 -2.73
C TYR A 4 18.22 -9.58 -3.65
N GLN A 5 18.55 -9.23 -4.90
CA GLN A 5 19.15 -10.17 -5.85
C GLN A 5 20.52 -10.70 -5.39
N LEU A 6 21.44 -9.84 -4.94
CA LEU A 6 22.77 -10.28 -4.49
C LEU A 6 22.71 -11.08 -3.18
N LEU A 7 21.71 -10.85 -2.33
CA LEU A 7 21.48 -11.65 -1.12
C LEU A 7 20.89 -13.03 -1.43
N VAL A 8 20.01 -13.11 -2.43
CA VAL A 8 19.36 -14.35 -2.85
C VAL A 8 20.32 -15.25 -3.63
N THR A 9 21.24 -14.67 -4.43
CA THR A 9 22.25 -15.42 -5.18
C THR A 9 23.51 -15.74 -4.37
N ALA A 10 23.70 -15.13 -3.20
CA ALA A 10 24.87 -15.39 -2.35
C ALA A 10 24.82 -16.82 -1.78
N GLN A 11 25.82 -17.62 -2.13
CA GLN A 11 25.96 -19.00 -1.65
C GLN A 11 26.80 -19.06 -0.37
N THR A 12 27.67 -18.08 -0.14
CA THR A 12 28.55 -18.02 1.04
C THR A 12 28.23 -16.85 1.98
N ASP A 13 28.59 -16.97 3.26
CA ASP A 13 28.36 -15.89 4.24
C ASP A 13 29.26 -14.66 4.01
N ALA A 14 30.41 -14.85 3.35
CA ALA A 14 31.26 -13.75 2.89
C ALA A 14 30.58 -12.94 1.77
N GLU A 15 29.92 -13.60 0.82
CA GLU A 15 29.13 -12.95 -0.23
C GLU A 15 27.91 -12.21 0.34
N ARG A 16 27.23 -12.78 1.35
CA ARG A 16 26.14 -12.08 2.05
C ARG A 16 26.60 -10.79 2.72
N ARG A 17 27.77 -10.80 3.37
CA ARG A 17 28.33 -9.59 3.99
C ARG A 17 28.70 -8.54 2.94
N ALA A 18 29.39 -8.95 1.87
CA ALA A 18 29.71 -8.07 0.75
C ALA A 18 28.45 -7.50 0.04
N ALA A 19 27.35 -8.25 0.01
CA ALA A 19 26.07 -7.80 -0.54
C ALA A 19 25.38 -6.71 0.33
N ILE A 20 25.67 -6.69 1.63
CA ILE A 20 25.15 -5.70 2.60
C ILE A 20 26.07 -4.48 2.71
N GLU A 21 27.36 -4.61 2.37
CA GLU A 21 28.34 -3.52 2.46
C GLU A 21 27.96 -2.30 1.60
N THR A 22 28.13 -1.11 2.17
CA THR A 22 27.97 0.19 1.51
C THR A 22 29.21 0.55 0.69
N THR A 23 29.49 -0.24 -0.35
CA THR A 23 30.62 0.07 -1.24
C THR A 23 30.24 1.14 -2.28
N PRO A 24 31.17 2.05 -2.66
CA PRO A 24 30.93 3.02 -3.73
C PRO A 24 30.52 2.37 -5.07
N ALA A 25 31.09 1.20 -5.38
CA ALA A 25 30.75 0.45 -6.58
C ALA A 25 29.28 -0.01 -6.61
N ARG A 26 28.70 -0.40 -5.46
CA ARG A 26 27.27 -0.72 -5.35
C ARG A 26 26.41 0.51 -5.65
N LYS A 27 26.77 1.66 -5.08
CA LYS A 27 26.06 2.91 -5.31
C LYS A 27 26.09 3.35 -6.78
N LEU A 28 27.21 3.14 -7.47
CA LEU A 28 27.29 3.43 -8.91
C LEU A 28 26.36 2.53 -9.75
N ARG A 29 26.19 1.26 -9.38
CA ARG A 29 25.22 0.36 -10.04
C ARG A 29 23.78 0.81 -9.80
N GLU A 30 23.43 1.19 -8.57
CA GLU A 30 22.10 1.73 -8.24
C GLU A 30 21.79 2.98 -9.06
N ILE A 31 22.75 3.90 -9.21
CA ILE A 31 22.59 5.11 -10.03
C ILE A 31 22.35 4.75 -11.50
N ARG A 32 23.15 3.83 -12.07
CA ARG A 32 22.95 3.40 -13.47
C ARG A 32 21.58 2.77 -13.69
N MET A 33 21.11 1.94 -12.76
CA MET A 33 19.78 1.32 -12.82
C MET A 33 18.67 2.38 -12.72
N ALA A 34 18.79 3.34 -11.79
CA ALA A 34 17.84 4.44 -11.66
C ALA A 34 17.75 5.30 -12.93
N LEU A 35 18.90 5.65 -13.52
CA LEU A 35 18.95 6.38 -14.79
C LEU A 35 18.34 5.59 -15.96
N THR A 36 18.50 4.27 -15.96
CA THR A 36 17.89 3.42 -16.98
C THR A 36 16.36 3.39 -16.84
N LEU A 37 15.85 3.30 -15.61
CA LEU A 37 14.41 3.38 -15.33
C LEU A 37 13.85 4.73 -15.76
N ASP A 38 14.52 5.84 -15.40
CA ASP A 38 14.11 7.19 -15.77
C ASP A 38 14.09 7.45 -17.28
N LYS A 39 14.93 6.76 -18.05
CA LYS A 39 14.93 6.82 -19.53
C LYS A 39 13.84 5.96 -20.17
N THR A 40 13.43 4.89 -19.49
CA THR A 40 12.51 3.88 -20.05
C THR A 40 11.06 4.20 -19.71
N PHE A 41 10.80 4.79 -18.54
CA PHE A 41 9.46 5.05 -18.02
C PHE A 41 9.32 6.52 -17.63
N THR A 42 8.09 7.02 -17.75
CA THR A 42 7.73 8.36 -17.25
C THR A 42 7.63 8.35 -15.72
N LYS A 43 7.82 9.51 -15.08
CA LYS A 43 7.71 9.65 -13.61
C LYS A 43 6.35 9.13 -13.07
N PRO A 44 5.20 9.40 -13.71
CA PRO A 44 3.92 8.84 -13.29
C PRO A 44 3.90 7.31 -13.37
N GLU A 45 4.43 6.69 -14.43
CA GLU A 45 4.46 5.24 -14.56
C GLU A 45 5.34 4.57 -13.49
N ILE A 46 6.49 5.17 -13.16
CA ILE A 46 7.36 4.68 -12.08
C ILE A 46 6.59 4.70 -10.76
N LEU A 47 5.88 5.79 -10.47
CA LEU A 47 5.05 5.92 -9.27
C LEU A 47 3.92 4.87 -9.25
N THR A 48 3.20 4.70 -10.35
CA THR A 48 2.13 3.69 -10.46
C THR A 48 2.67 2.28 -10.22
N ARG A 49 3.81 1.94 -10.84
CA ARG A 49 4.46 0.63 -10.65
C ARG A 49 4.90 0.42 -9.20
N TYR A 50 5.46 1.46 -8.58
CA TYR A 50 5.82 1.41 -7.17
C TYR A 50 4.60 1.16 -6.28
N LEU A 51 3.54 1.96 -6.46
CA LEU A 51 2.31 1.87 -5.67
C LEU A 51 1.59 0.53 -5.84
N ASN A 52 1.73 -0.14 -6.99
CA ASN A 52 1.18 -1.48 -7.22
C ASN A 52 2.02 -2.62 -6.62
N LEU A 53 3.29 -2.36 -6.30
CA LEU A 53 4.20 -3.38 -5.77
C LEU A 53 4.24 -3.39 -4.23
N VAL A 54 4.13 -2.22 -3.60
CA VAL A 54 4.32 -2.10 -2.15
C VAL A 54 3.19 -2.80 -1.38
N SER A 55 3.56 -3.38 -0.23
CA SER A 55 2.57 -3.87 0.73
C SER A 55 2.07 -2.72 1.58
N PHE A 56 0.77 -2.73 1.91
CA PHE A 56 0.13 -1.81 2.85
C PHE A 56 -0.29 -2.50 4.15
N GLY A 57 0.24 -3.70 4.43
CA GLY A 57 -0.18 -4.53 5.57
C GLY A 57 -1.52 -5.22 5.32
N ASN A 58 -1.96 -6.06 6.28
CA ASN A 58 -3.26 -6.76 6.22
C ASN A 58 -3.51 -7.57 4.92
N ASN A 59 -2.45 -8.13 4.32
CA ASN A 59 -2.47 -8.82 3.01
C ASN A 59 -2.90 -7.95 1.82
N ALA A 60 -2.87 -6.62 1.94
CA ALA A 60 -3.06 -5.70 0.84
C ALA A 60 -1.72 -5.42 0.13
N PHE A 61 -1.62 -5.82 -1.14
CA PHE A 61 -0.48 -5.55 -2.01
C PHE A 61 -0.95 -4.66 -3.16
N GLY A 62 -0.37 -3.47 -3.25
CA GLY A 62 -0.80 -2.47 -4.22
C GLY A 62 -1.84 -1.50 -3.66
N ILE A 63 -1.88 -0.30 -4.23
CA ILE A 63 -2.73 0.81 -3.77
C ILE A 63 -4.23 0.51 -3.96
N GLN A 64 -4.59 -0.20 -5.04
CA GLN A 64 -5.98 -0.60 -5.31
C GLN A 64 -6.50 -1.57 -4.25
N ASP A 65 -5.73 -2.60 -3.92
CA ASP A 65 -6.11 -3.56 -2.89
C ASP A 65 -6.14 -2.91 -1.51
N ALA A 66 -5.26 -1.94 -1.24
CA ALA A 66 -5.27 -1.18 0.00
C ALA A 66 -6.53 -0.30 0.13
N ALA A 67 -6.90 0.45 -0.92
CA ALA A 67 -8.12 1.25 -0.94
C ALA A 67 -9.37 0.39 -0.68
N GLN A 68 -9.45 -0.78 -1.31
CA GLN A 68 -10.53 -1.73 -1.11
C GLN A 68 -10.51 -2.34 0.30
N THR A 69 -9.33 -2.65 0.86
CA THR A 69 -9.18 -3.28 2.17
C THR A 69 -9.53 -2.34 3.33
N TYR A 70 -9.14 -1.06 3.23
CA TYR A 70 -9.35 -0.10 4.32
C TYR A 70 -10.63 0.71 4.16
N PHE A 71 -11.07 0.99 2.93
CA PHE A 71 -12.17 1.93 2.65
C PHE A 71 -13.28 1.35 1.77
N GLY A 72 -13.05 0.20 1.10
CA GLY A 72 -14.05 -0.43 0.22
C GLY A 72 -14.38 0.38 -1.03
N ILE A 73 -13.45 1.24 -1.47
CA ILE A 73 -13.59 2.08 -2.67
C ILE A 73 -12.41 1.85 -3.60
N ASP A 74 -12.55 2.32 -4.84
CA ASP A 74 -11.45 2.32 -5.81
C ASP A 74 -10.39 3.35 -5.45
N ALA A 75 -9.13 3.04 -5.77
CA ALA A 75 -8.01 3.94 -5.51
C ALA A 75 -8.15 5.31 -6.21
N ALA A 76 -8.86 5.36 -7.34
CA ALA A 76 -9.15 6.61 -8.04
C ALA A 76 -10.16 7.51 -7.31
N ALA A 77 -10.94 6.95 -6.37
CA ALA A 77 -11.95 7.67 -5.61
C ALA A 77 -11.48 8.07 -4.19
N LEU A 78 -10.20 7.87 -3.88
CA LEU A 78 -9.63 8.25 -2.59
C LEU A 78 -9.69 9.76 -2.39
N ASN A 79 -10.16 10.17 -1.23
CA ASN A 79 -10.08 11.56 -0.78
C ASN A 79 -8.73 11.85 -0.10
N TRP A 80 -8.48 13.11 0.26
CA TRP A 80 -7.21 13.58 0.83
C TRP A 80 -6.82 12.84 2.12
N GLN A 81 -7.76 12.65 3.05
CA GLN A 81 -7.50 11.97 4.32
C GLN A 81 -7.20 10.48 4.14
N GLN A 82 -7.90 9.81 3.22
CA GLN A 82 -7.67 8.40 2.90
C GLN A 82 -6.33 8.20 2.18
N ALA A 83 -6.03 9.04 1.20
CA ALA A 83 -4.76 9.03 0.49
C ALA A 83 -3.58 9.29 1.44
N ALA A 84 -3.73 10.26 2.34
CA ALA A 84 -2.72 10.58 3.35
C ALA A 84 -2.48 9.42 4.33
N LEU A 85 -3.54 8.68 4.70
CA LEU A 85 -3.39 7.49 5.53
C LEU A 85 -2.56 6.43 4.81
N LEU A 86 -2.94 6.08 3.57
CA LEU A 86 -2.24 5.06 2.78
C LEU A 86 -0.78 5.46 2.53
N ALA A 87 -0.51 6.72 2.20
CA ALA A 87 0.84 7.25 2.05
C ALA A 87 1.66 7.13 3.36
N GLY A 88 1.02 7.36 4.51
CA GLY A 88 1.63 7.18 5.82
C GLY A 88 1.99 5.72 6.15
N LEU A 89 1.15 4.77 5.73
CA LEU A 89 1.33 3.33 5.99
C LEU A 89 2.56 2.74 5.29
N VAL A 90 2.93 3.25 4.12
CA VAL A 90 4.08 2.75 3.34
C VAL A 90 5.39 2.81 4.14
N GLN A 91 5.53 3.79 5.04
CA GLN A 91 6.73 3.93 5.88
C GLN A 91 6.88 2.77 6.87
N SER A 92 5.79 2.30 7.47
CA SER A 92 5.82 1.21 8.46
C SER A 92 4.48 0.51 8.56
N THR A 93 4.28 -0.48 7.71
CA THR A 93 2.99 -1.17 7.52
C THR A 93 2.57 -2.02 8.71
N SER A 94 3.52 -2.49 9.52
CA SER A 94 3.25 -3.32 10.69
C SER A 94 2.96 -2.51 11.95
N THR A 95 3.67 -1.41 12.18
CA THR A 95 3.52 -0.61 13.42
C THR A 95 2.39 0.41 13.34
N LEU A 96 2.02 0.84 12.12
CA LEU A 96 0.98 1.83 11.88
C LEU A 96 -0.33 1.21 11.42
N ASN A 97 -0.54 -0.09 11.66
CA ASN A 97 -1.77 -0.75 11.27
C ASN A 97 -2.99 -0.09 11.96
N PRO A 98 -3.94 0.49 11.21
CA PRO A 98 -5.02 1.28 11.78
C PRO A 98 -6.03 0.44 12.57
N TYR A 99 -6.03 -0.89 12.39
CA TYR A 99 -6.87 -1.81 13.18
C TYR A 99 -6.30 -2.11 14.56
N THR A 100 -4.97 -2.09 14.72
CA THR A 100 -4.30 -2.42 15.99
C THR A 100 -3.74 -1.19 16.71
N ASN A 101 -3.41 -0.13 15.96
CA ASN A 101 -2.86 1.12 16.48
C ASN A 101 -3.50 2.33 15.76
N PRO A 102 -4.78 2.62 16.05
CA PRO A 102 -5.50 3.72 15.40
C PRO A 102 -4.90 5.09 15.72
N GLU A 103 -4.42 5.31 16.95
CA GLU A 103 -3.82 6.58 17.35
C GLU A 103 -2.52 6.86 16.59
N GLY A 104 -1.63 5.86 16.47
CA GLY A 104 -0.39 6.00 15.71
C GLY A 104 -0.65 6.19 14.21
N ALA A 105 -1.64 5.50 13.65
CA ALA A 105 -2.05 5.68 12.26
C ALA A 105 -2.61 7.10 12.01
N LEU A 106 -3.43 7.61 12.92
CA LEU A 106 -3.97 8.98 12.88
C LEU A 106 -2.87 10.03 12.96
N ALA A 107 -1.94 9.88 13.92
CA ALA A 107 -0.80 10.78 14.07
C ALA A 107 0.05 10.79 12.79
N ARG A 108 0.32 9.62 12.20
CA ARG A 108 1.09 9.55 10.95
C ARG A 108 0.37 10.19 9.77
N ARG A 109 -0.93 9.94 9.59
CA ARG A 109 -1.75 10.58 8.55
C ARG A 109 -1.66 12.11 8.68
N ASN A 110 -1.76 12.62 9.90
CA ASN A 110 -1.70 14.05 10.16
C ASN A 110 -0.35 14.65 9.79
N VAL A 111 0.77 13.95 10.03
CA VAL A 111 2.09 14.36 9.55
C VAL A 111 2.15 14.46 8.03
N VAL A 112 1.52 13.51 7.31
CA VAL A 112 1.44 13.55 5.84
C VAL A 112 0.62 14.76 5.38
N LEU A 113 -0.53 15.01 6.00
CA LEU A 113 -1.36 16.18 5.68
C LEU A 113 -0.64 17.51 5.95
N ASP A 114 0.09 17.61 7.06
CA ASP A 114 0.91 18.79 7.37
C ASP A 114 2.01 19.00 6.32
N THR A 115 2.68 17.93 5.91
CA THR A 115 3.66 17.98 4.81
C THR A 115 3.01 18.43 3.50
N MET A 116 1.78 17.98 3.19
CA MET A 116 1.06 18.40 1.99
C MET A 116 0.66 19.88 2.05
N ILE A 117 0.26 20.39 3.21
CA ILE A 117 -0.08 21.82 3.38
C ILE A 117 1.15 22.70 3.10
N GLU A 118 2.34 22.28 3.53
CA GLU A 118 3.59 23.01 3.30
C GLU A 118 4.01 23.01 1.82
N ASN A 119 3.76 21.91 1.10
CA ASN A 119 4.22 21.72 -0.28
C ASN A 119 3.18 22.08 -1.34
N VAL A 120 1.89 22.17 -0.98
CA VAL A 120 0.75 22.40 -1.89
C VAL A 120 -0.21 23.41 -1.25
N PRO A 121 0.23 24.68 -1.08
CA PRO A 121 -0.51 25.69 -0.33
C PRO A 121 -1.87 26.04 -0.94
N GLU A 122 -2.06 25.84 -2.25
CA GLU A 122 -3.33 26.04 -2.95
C GLU A 122 -4.47 25.16 -2.45
N HIS A 123 -4.16 24.06 -1.75
CA HIS A 123 -5.13 23.12 -1.20
C HIS A 123 -5.12 23.11 0.34
N ALA A 124 -4.42 24.04 0.98
CA ALA A 124 -4.22 24.06 2.42
C ALA A 124 -5.53 24.02 3.23
N ASP A 125 -6.57 24.74 2.80
CA ASP A 125 -7.85 24.76 3.50
C ASP A 125 -8.59 23.41 3.45
N ALA A 126 -8.59 22.77 2.28
CA ALA A 126 -9.15 21.43 2.11
C ALA A 126 -8.37 20.39 2.93
N LEU A 127 -7.04 20.50 3.00
CA LEU A 127 -6.19 19.61 3.78
C LEU A 127 -6.36 19.80 5.30
N ARG A 128 -6.55 21.04 5.76
CA ARG A 128 -6.88 21.33 7.17
C ARG A 128 -8.23 20.76 7.55
N ALA A 129 -9.23 20.88 6.67
CA ALA A 129 -10.55 20.26 6.88
C ALA A 129 -10.43 18.73 6.96
N ALA A 130 -9.70 18.11 6.01
CA ALA A 130 -9.45 16.67 5.99
C ALA A 130 -8.73 16.16 7.26
N LYS A 131 -7.86 16.98 7.86
CA LYS A 131 -7.15 16.65 9.12
C LYS A 131 -8.10 16.53 10.32
N ALA A 132 -9.19 17.29 10.35
CA ALA A 132 -10.19 17.24 11.42
C ALA A 132 -11.09 16.00 11.36
N GLU A 133 -11.12 15.31 10.22
CA GLU A 133 -11.94 14.11 10.05
C GLU A 133 -11.32 12.86 10.72
N PRO A 134 -12.15 11.91 11.17
CA PRO A 134 -11.69 10.62 11.68
C PRO A 134 -11.02 9.79 10.57
N LEU A 135 -10.39 8.67 10.95
CA LEU A 135 -9.65 7.81 10.00
C LEU A 135 -10.51 7.23 8.86
N GLY A 136 -11.83 7.08 9.08
CA GLY A 136 -12.75 6.61 8.04
C GLY A 136 -12.54 5.16 7.58
N ILE A 137 -11.88 4.31 8.37
CA ILE A 137 -11.60 2.90 8.04
C ILE A 137 -12.81 1.99 8.27
N LEU A 138 -12.92 0.93 7.48
CA LEU A 138 -13.95 -0.10 7.64
C LEU A 138 -13.65 -1.03 8.83
N LEU A 139 -14.43 -0.96 9.90
CA LEU A 139 -14.24 -1.78 11.12
C LEU A 139 -14.51 -3.28 10.91
N THR A 140 -15.22 -3.65 9.86
CA THR A 140 -15.46 -5.04 9.45
C THR A 140 -14.91 -5.22 8.06
N ARG A 141 -14.22 -6.35 7.80
CA ARG A 141 -13.90 -6.79 6.43
C ARG A 141 -15.24 -6.93 5.72
N SER A 142 -15.67 -5.89 5.00
CA SER A 142 -16.88 -5.94 4.22
C SER A 142 -16.72 -7.12 3.26
N CYS A 143 -17.68 -8.04 3.32
CA CYS A 143 -17.66 -9.18 2.44
C CYS A 143 -17.77 -8.64 1.01
N ARG A 144 -16.78 -8.97 0.19
CA ARG A 144 -16.62 -8.54 -1.20
C ARG A 144 -17.97 -8.74 -1.94
N GLY A 145 -18.66 -7.64 -2.27
CA GLY A 145 -19.94 -7.66 -2.99
C GLY A 145 -21.04 -6.72 -2.50
N ALA A 146 -20.91 -6.09 -1.33
CA ALA A 146 -21.86 -5.06 -0.91
C ALA A 146 -21.48 -3.71 -1.53
N ALA A 147 -22.23 -3.27 -2.54
CA ALA A 147 -22.20 -1.86 -2.95
C ALA A 147 -22.56 -1.00 -1.74
N SER A 148 -21.65 -0.11 -1.34
CA SER A 148 -21.85 0.81 -0.22
C SER A 148 -23.04 1.72 -0.52
N PRO A 149 -24.09 1.78 0.33
CA PRO A 149 -25.05 2.87 0.24
C PRO A 149 -24.37 4.18 0.68
N PRO A 150 -24.82 5.35 0.18
CA PRO A 150 -24.27 6.63 0.59
C PRO A 150 -24.43 6.80 2.11
N VAL A 151 -23.37 7.30 2.75
CA VAL A 151 -23.31 7.55 4.20
C VAL A 151 -24.39 8.58 4.56
N THR A 152 -25.55 8.07 4.97
CA THR A 152 -26.58 8.83 5.67
C THR A 152 -26.91 8.06 6.94
N ALA A 153 -26.91 8.77 8.05
CA ALA A 153 -26.89 8.23 9.39
C ALA A 153 -28.04 7.23 9.65
N GLY A 154 -27.66 6.07 10.21
CA GLY A 154 -28.56 5.13 10.87
C GLY A 154 -28.92 3.91 10.03
N SER A 155 -28.22 2.78 10.23
CA SER A 155 -28.88 1.46 10.18
C SER A 155 -28.02 0.34 10.76
N SER A 156 -28.71 -0.48 11.56
CA SER A 156 -28.43 -1.78 12.14
C SER A 156 -27.35 -2.66 11.48
N ALA A 157 -26.48 -3.20 12.33
CA ALA A 157 -25.52 -4.25 12.04
C ALA A 157 -26.21 -5.49 11.44
N THR A 158 -26.14 -5.64 10.11
CA THR A 158 -26.55 -6.87 9.44
C THR A 158 -25.40 -7.87 9.55
N THR A 159 -25.54 -8.84 10.46
CA THR A 159 -24.59 -9.95 10.62
C THR A 159 -24.51 -10.76 9.33
N CYS A 160 -23.37 -10.70 8.65
CA CYS A 160 -23.10 -11.54 7.48
C CYS A 160 -22.95 -13.00 7.94
N ARG A 161 -24.02 -13.79 7.81
CA ARG A 161 -24.06 -15.20 8.17
C ARG A 161 -23.13 -16.00 7.25
N SER A 162 -22.09 -16.59 7.83
CA SER A 162 -21.21 -17.54 7.14
C SER A 162 -22.02 -18.73 6.63
N THR A 163 -22.26 -18.77 5.33
CA THR A 163 -22.67 -20.00 4.64
C THR A 163 -21.62 -20.32 3.59
N TRP A 164 -20.49 -20.83 4.07
CA TRP A 164 -19.58 -21.63 3.25
C TRP A 164 -20.33 -22.91 2.83
N ARG A 165 -21.05 -22.86 1.69
CA ARG A 165 -21.35 -24.07 0.91
C ARG A 165 -20.38 -24.13 -0.25
N GLY A 166 -19.59 -25.21 -0.27
CA GLY A 166 -18.50 -25.43 -1.20
C GLY A 166 -18.92 -25.27 -2.66
N ARG A 167 -18.09 -24.54 -3.41
CA ARG A 167 -17.98 -24.69 -4.86
C ARG A 167 -16.58 -25.19 -5.13
N ALA A 168 -16.51 -26.45 -5.54
CA ALA A 168 -15.29 -27.11 -6.01
C ALA A 168 -14.62 -26.26 -7.09
N SER A 169 -13.33 -26.01 -6.92
CA SER A 169 -12.49 -25.39 -7.94
C SER A 169 -12.17 -26.45 -9.02
N PRO A 170 -12.44 -26.20 -10.31
CA PRO A 170 -11.97 -27.11 -11.35
C PRO A 170 -10.45 -26.97 -11.45
N ARG A 171 -9.75 -28.10 -11.34
CA ARG A 171 -8.30 -28.21 -11.58
C ARG A 171 -8.04 -27.81 -13.03
N ASN A 172 -7.54 -26.60 -13.25
CA ASN A 172 -6.99 -26.23 -14.56
C ASN A 172 -5.47 -26.44 -14.55
N SER A 173 -5.13 -27.48 -15.31
CA SER A 173 -3.86 -27.88 -15.90
C SER A 173 -2.97 -26.72 -16.33
N TRP A 174 -1.77 -26.66 -15.77
CA TRP A 174 -0.62 -26.01 -16.41
C TRP A 174 0.09 -27.03 -17.30
N PRO A 175 0.39 -26.73 -18.59
CA PRO A 175 1.21 -27.61 -19.39
C PRO A 175 2.66 -27.57 -18.90
N ARG A 176 3.23 -28.76 -18.64
CA ARG A 176 4.66 -28.95 -18.44
C ARG A 176 5.35 -28.73 -19.78
N VAL A 177 6.17 -27.70 -19.89
CA VAL A 177 7.17 -27.60 -20.96
C VAL A 177 8.48 -28.08 -20.36
N GLY A 178 8.93 -29.25 -20.80
CA GLY A 178 10.31 -29.68 -20.71
C GLY A 178 10.98 -29.42 -22.05
N ILE A 179 12.14 -28.76 -21.99
CA ILE A 179 13.41 -28.97 -22.71
C ILE A 179 14.44 -28.14 -21.93
#